data_AF-M1WBV3-F1
#
_entry.id   AF-M1WBV3-F1
#
_cell.length_a   1.000
_cell.length_b   1.000
_cell.length_c   1.000
_cell.angle_alpha   90.00
_cell.angle_beta   90.00
_cell.angle_gamma   90.00
#
_symmetry.space_group_name_H-M   'P 1'
#
loop_
_entity.id
_entity.type
_entity.pdbx_description
1 polymer ?
#
loop_
_entity_poly.entity_id
_entity_poly.type
_entity_poly.pdbx_seq_one_letter_code
_entity_poly.pdbx_strand_id
1 'polypeptide(L)'
;MSFGMRPLSNSCLCPSCVKSRLKELPHLKPATPGTYPSEFIHTDIAGPTPDTWTWGSSLLGNITPLRQKSELSDALFSWLNLVEHPKRLCHRIRLDQAGEITTSSDVIASCRSSGIDPE
;
A
#
# COMPACT_ATOMS: atom_id res chain seq x y z
N MET A 1 -10.19 9.71 6.66
CA MET A 1 -11.19 8.62 6.60
C MET A 1 -10.59 7.56 5.72
N SER A 2 -10.41 6.36 6.24
CA SER A 2 -9.93 5.19 5.51
C SER A 2 -11.04 4.65 4.60
N PHE A 3 -10.71 4.37 3.33
CA PHE A 3 -11.68 3.82 2.37
C PHE A 3 -12.00 2.35 2.70
N GLY A 4 -13.28 1.97 2.59
CA GLY A 4 -13.70 0.55 2.67
C GLY A 4 -14.04 -0.01 4.06
N MET A 5 -14.20 0.83 5.09
CA MET A 5 -14.63 0.40 6.43
C MET A 5 -16.08 0.79 6.75
N ARG A 6 -16.77 -0.02 7.57
CA ARG A 6 -18.12 0.31 8.06
C ARG A 6 -18.04 1.34 9.18
N PRO A 7 -18.83 2.44 9.10
CA PRO A 7 -19.01 3.31 10.26
C PRO A 7 -19.73 2.53 11.37
N LEU A 8 -19.26 2.69 12.61
CA LEU A 8 -19.97 2.16 13.77
C LEU A 8 -21.24 2.96 14.02
N SER A 9 -22.33 2.29 14.41
CA SER A 9 -23.55 2.98 14.81
C SER A 9 -23.27 3.84 16.06
N ASN A 10 -23.79 5.08 16.06
CA ASN A 10 -23.72 6.04 17.18
C ASN A 10 -24.62 5.62 18.37
N SER A 11 -24.65 4.33 18.69
CA SER A 11 -25.53 3.74 19.71
C SER A 11 -25.14 4.05 21.15
N CYS A 12 -24.07 4.82 21.39
CA CYS A 12 -23.66 5.22 22.73
C CYS A 12 -23.34 6.73 22.77
N LEU A 13 -24.14 7.48 23.54
CA LEU A 13 -24.09 8.95 23.64
C LEU A 13 -23.12 9.47 24.73
N CYS A 14 -22.46 8.56 25.45
CA CYS A 14 -21.56 8.86 26.56
C CYS A 14 -20.15 9.23 26.03
N PRO A 15 -19.62 10.44 26.32
CA PRO A 15 -18.32 10.87 25.78
C PRO A 15 -17.14 9.95 26.11
N SER A 16 -17.10 9.39 27.32
CA SER A 16 -16.04 8.45 27.74
C SER A 16 -16.12 7.12 26.99
N CYS A 17 -17.34 6.63 26.74
CA CYS A 17 -17.61 5.38 26.04
C CYS A 17 -17.25 5.49 24.54
N VAL A 18 -17.48 6.66 23.93
CA VAL A 18 -17.10 6.95 22.54
C VAL A 18 -15.58 7.03 22.38
N LYS A 19 -14.86 7.59 23.37
CA LYS A 19 -13.39 7.70 23.33
C LYS A 19 -12.66 6.36 23.36
N SER A 20 -13.20 5.39 24.10
CA SER A 20 -12.59 4.05 24.26
C SER A 20 -13.14 3.00 23.28
N ARG A 21 -14.10 3.36 22.42
CA ARG A 21 -14.61 2.44 21.40
C ARG A 21 -13.61 2.34 20.25
N LEU A 22 -13.44 1.13 19.71
CA LEU A 22 -12.88 0.94 18.38
C LEU A 22 -13.60 1.93 17.45
N LYS A 23 -12.86 2.72 16.67
CA LYS A 23 -13.46 3.71 15.77
C LYS A 23 -13.85 3.10 14.42
N GLU A 24 -13.35 1.91 14.14
CA GLU A 24 -13.37 1.29 12.83
C GLU A 24 -13.72 -0.20 12.97
N LEU A 25 -14.61 -0.68 12.10
CA LEU A 25 -14.94 -2.10 11.93
C LEU A 25 -14.03 -2.71 10.85
N PRO A 26 -13.89 -4.06 10.80
CA PRO A 26 -13.15 -4.73 9.74
C PRO A 26 -13.56 -4.26 8.33
N HIS A 27 -12.62 -4.34 7.38
CA HIS A 27 -12.87 -4.01 5.97
C HIS A 27 -14.11 -4.73 5.44
N LEU A 28 -14.94 -3.99 4.69
CA LEU A 28 -16.20 -4.47 4.12
C LEU A 28 -16.03 -5.67 3.18
N LYS A 29 -14.92 -5.69 2.45
CA LYS A 29 -14.58 -6.71 1.47
C LYS A 29 -13.07 -6.90 1.47
N PRO A 30 -12.57 -8.14 1.27
CA PRO A 30 -11.16 -8.36 0.99
C PRO A 30 -10.76 -7.68 -0.33
N ALA A 31 -9.47 -7.39 -0.49
CA ALA A 31 -8.94 -6.96 -1.78
C ALA A 31 -9.17 -8.04 -2.84
N THR A 32 -9.54 -7.62 -4.05
CA THR A 32 -9.72 -8.56 -5.16
C THR A 32 -8.34 -9.03 -5.62
N PRO A 33 -8.01 -10.33 -5.50
CA PRO A 33 -6.70 -10.84 -5.92
C PRO A 33 -6.52 -10.69 -7.43
N GLY A 34 -5.27 -10.77 -7.88
CA GLY A 34 -4.95 -10.91 -9.30
C GLY A 34 -5.38 -12.26 -9.86
N THR A 35 -5.68 -12.31 -11.15
CA THR A 35 -5.96 -13.54 -11.93
C THR A 35 -4.67 -14.25 -12.36
N TYR A 36 -3.52 -13.58 -12.30
CA TYR A 36 -2.19 -14.16 -12.50
C TYR A 36 -1.14 -13.56 -11.56
N PRO A 37 0.01 -14.23 -11.35
CA PRO A 37 1.10 -13.67 -10.55
C PRO A 37 1.53 -12.30 -11.07
N SER A 38 1.72 -11.33 -10.18
CA SER A 38 2.07 -9.92 -10.47
C SER A 38 1.00 -9.04 -11.12
N GLU A 39 -0.23 -9.51 -11.38
CA GLU A 39 -1.32 -8.62 -11.85
C GLU A 39 -1.69 -7.58 -10.78
N PHE A 40 -1.71 -8.03 -9.52
CA PHE A 40 -2.01 -7.22 -8.34
C PHE A 40 -0.85 -7.31 -7.34
N ILE A 41 -0.31 -6.16 -6.96
CA ILE A 41 0.79 -6.05 -5.99
C ILE A 41 0.29 -5.26 -4.79
N HIS A 42 0.54 -5.78 -3.60
CA HIS A 42 0.43 -5.00 -2.37
C HIS A 42 1.84 -4.74 -1.90
N THR A 43 2.21 -3.46 -1.75
CA THR A 43 3.51 -3.07 -1.23
C THR A 43 3.35 -2.11 -0.06
N ASP A 44 4.22 -2.30 0.93
CA ASP A 44 4.30 -1.47 2.13
C ASP A 44 5.77 -1.13 2.41
N ILE A 45 6.01 0.03 3.03
CA ILE A 45 7.33 0.44 3.51
C ILE A 45 7.41 0.22 5.02
N ALA A 46 8.29 -0.69 5.43
CA ALA A 46 8.66 -0.88 6.82
C ALA A 46 9.97 -0.14 7.15
N GLY A 47 10.09 0.34 8.39
CA GLY A 47 11.34 0.88 8.91
C GLY A 47 11.23 2.24 9.61
N PRO A 48 12.36 2.88 9.93
CA PRO A 48 13.71 2.36 9.69
C PRO A 48 14.03 1.24 10.69
N THR A 49 14.79 0.24 10.28
CA THR A 49 15.29 -0.78 11.21
C THR A 49 16.39 -0.17 12.11
N PRO A 50 16.32 -0.32 13.45
CA PRO A 50 17.21 0.39 14.38
C PRO A 50 18.71 0.17 14.13
N ASP A 51 19.08 -1.04 13.70
CA ASP A 51 20.48 -1.45 13.59
C ASP A 51 21.14 -0.98 12.29
N THR A 52 20.35 -0.69 11.25
CA THR A 52 20.87 -0.39 9.91
C THR A 52 20.34 0.93 9.34
N TRP A 53 19.43 1.60 10.04
CA TRP A 53 18.72 2.79 9.55
C TRP A 53 18.15 2.64 8.14
N THR A 54 17.84 1.39 7.77
CA THR A 54 17.43 1.00 6.43
C THR A 54 15.91 0.85 6.42
N TRP A 55 15.30 1.27 5.32
CA TRP A 55 13.89 1.05 5.05
C TRP A 55 13.74 -0.24 4.23
N GLY A 56 12.62 -0.92 4.33
CA GLY A 56 12.33 -2.12 3.55
C GLY A 56 11.00 -1.97 2.85
N SER A 57 10.95 -2.24 1.56
CA SER A 57 9.68 -2.36 0.84
C SER A 57 9.34 -3.82 0.62
N SER A 58 8.08 -4.19 0.86
CA SER A 58 7.57 -5.55 0.60
C SER A 58 7.02 -5.67 -0.82
N LEU A 59 7.81 -6.21 -1.76
CA LEU A 59 7.38 -6.47 -3.13
C LEU A 59 7.17 -7.97 -3.33
N LEU A 60 5.90 -8.39 -3.48
CA LEU A 60 5.49 -9.81 -3.65
C LEU A 60 6.18 -10.79 -2.69
N GLY A 61 6.32 -10.41 -1.42
CA GLY A 61 6.91 -11.27 -0.38
C GLY A 61 8.44 -11.23 -0.29
N ASN A 62 9.11 -10.42 -1.12
CA ASN A 62 10.53 -10.09 -0.95
C ASN A 62 10.68 -8.72 -0.28
N ILE A 63 11.70 -8.58 0.56
CA ILE A 63 12.07 -7.30 1.17
C ILE A 63 13.15 -6.66 0.30
N THR A 64 12.83 -5.54 -0.33
CA THR A 64 13.79 -4.70 -1.04
C THR A 64 14.31 -3.65 -0.07
N PRO A 65 15.62 -3.64 0.26
CA PRO A 65 16.20 -2.62 1.10
C PRO A 65 16.21 -1.27 0.38
N LEU A 66 15.82 -0.23 1.08
CA LEU A 66 15.77 1.16 0.65
C LEU A 66 16.61 2.01 1.61
N ARG A 67 17.42 2.93 1.09
CA ARG A 67 18.20 3.87 1.92
C ARG A 67 17.32 5.01 2.42
N GLN A 68 16.36 5.38 1.60
CA GLN A 68 15.36 6.42 1.87
C GLN A 68 14.03 5.98 1.27
N LYS A 69 12.91 6.35 1.89
CA LYS A 69 11.58 5.95 1.43
C LYS A 69 11.24 6.44 0.02
N SER A 70 11.83 7.57 -0.41
CA SER A 70 11.65 8.13 -1.75
C SER A 70 12.15 7.21 -2.87
N GLU A 71 13.02 6.23 -2.57
CA GLU A 71 13.47 5.22 -3.53
C GLU A 71 12.41 4.17 -3.87
N LEU A 72 11.23 4.21 -3.23
CA LEU A 72 10.16 3.22 -3.47
C LEU A 72 9.76 3.15 -4.95
N SER A 73 9.58 4.30 -5.62
CA SER A 73 9.16 4.33 -7.02
C SER A 73 10.18 3.59 -7.90
N ASP A 74 11.45 3.98 -7.78
CA ASP A 74 12.53 3.41 -8.58
C ASP A 74 12.70 1.91 -8.30
N ALA A 75 12.61 1.49 -7.04
CA ALA A 75 12.66 0.09 -6.65
C ALA A 75 11.49 -0.72 -7.22
N LEU A 76 10.27 -0.18 -7.18
CA LEU A 76 9.08 -0.79 -7.73
C LEU A 76 9.21 -0.98 -9.25
N PHE A 77 9.52 0.06 -10.00
CA PHE A 77 9.61 -0.03 -11.46
C PHE A 77 10.82 -0.85 -11.93
N SER A 78 11.94 -0.80 -11.20
CA SER A 78 13.07 -1.69 -11.45
C SER A 78 12.67 -3.15 -11.28
N TRP A 79 11.89 -3.47 -10.25
CA TRP A 79 11.39 -4.81 -10.02
C TRP A 79 10.36 -5.23 -11.07
N LEU A 80 9.40 -4.35 -11.43
CA LEU A 80 8.42 -4.62 -12.49
C LEU A 80 9.11 -4.96 -13.81
N ASN A 81 10.14 -4.21 -14.20
CA ASN A 81 10.93 -4.51 -15.41
C ASN A 81 11.60 -5.89 -15.39
N LEU A 82 11.87 -6.46 -14.21
CA LEU A 82 12.46 -7.80 -14.07
C LEU A 82 11.42 -8.92 -14.15
N VAL A 83 10.19 -8.65 -13.70
CA VAL A 83 9.17 -9.71 -13.54
C VAL A 83 8.06 -9.66 -14.59
N GLU A 84 7.83 -8.51 -15.21
CA GLU A 84 6.75 -8.33 -16.18
C GLU A 84 7.05 -9.04 -17.49
N HIS A 85 6.00 -9.60 -18.08
CA HIS A 85 6.02 -10.17 -19.41
C HIS A 85 5.03 -9.40 -20.27
N PRO A 86 5.22 -9.23 -21.60
CA PRO A 86 4.28 -8.52 -22.48
C PRO A 86 2.81 -9.01 -22.46
N LYS A 87 2.55 -10.17 -21.84
CA LYS A 87 1.22 -10.78 -21.69
C LYS A 87 0.74 -10.87 -20.23
N ARG A 88 1.55 -10.39 -19.29
CA ARG A 88 1.35 -10.46 -17.84
C ARG A 88 1.99 -9.21 -17.22
N LEU A 89 1.31 -8.09 -17.39
CA LEU A 89 1.72 -6.80 -16.84
C LEU A 89 1.10 -6.62 -15.45
N CYS A 90 1.70 -5.80 -14.62
CA CYS A 90 0.99 -5.31 -13.45
C CYS A 90 -0.13 -4.36 -13.90
N HIS A 91 -1.31 -4.51 -13.32
CA HIS A 91 -2.44 -3.64 -13.62
C HIS A 91 -2.93 -2.89 -12.39
N ARG A 92 -2.69 -3.44 -11.19
CA ARG A 92 -3.19 -2.87 -9.95
C ARG A 92 -2.11 -2.93 -8.88
N ILE A 93 -1.93 -1.83 -8.19
CA ILE A 93 -1.03 -1.76 -7.04
C ILE A 93 -1.80 -1.20 -5.85
N ARG A 94 -1.69 -1.85 -4.70
CA ARG A 94 -2.20 -1.33 -3.45
C ARG A 94 -1.05 -0.77 -2.63
N LEU A 95 -1.21 0.48 -2.24
CA LEU A 95 -0.25 1.23 -1.44
C LEU A 95 -0.93 1.67 -0.14
N ASP A 96 -0.24 1.61 1.00
CA ASP A 96 -0.83 2.17 2.22
C ASP A 96 -0.92 3.70 2.12
N GLN A 97 -2.02 4.27 2.61
CA GLN A 97 -2.27 5.73 2.58
C GLN A 97 -1.57 6.45 3.75
N ALA A 98 -0.64 5.79 4.43
CA ALA A 98 0.09 6.31 5.56
C ALA A 98 1.45 6.91 5.13
N GLY A 99 1.78 8.07 5.67
CA GLY A 99 3.10 8.68 5.53
C GLY A 99 3.39 9.22 4.13
N GLU A 100 4.53 8.82 3.56
CA GLU A 100 5.14 9.41 2.36
C GLU A 100 4.56 8.90 1.04
N ILE A 101 3.79 7.83 1.02
CA ILE A 101 3.10 7.36 -0.19
C ILE A 101 2.02 8.37 -0.61
N THR A 102 1.35 8.97 0.36
CA THR A 102 0.34 10.02 0.18
C THR A 102 0.99 11.36 -0.20
N THR A 103 2.23 11.60 0.25
CA THR A 103 3.00 12.81 -0.06
C THR A 103 3.85 12.69 -1.32
N SER A 104 4.20 11.48 -1.74
CA SER A 104 4.90 11.20 -3.01
C SER A 104 3.87 11.13 -4.12
N SER A 105 3.52 12.31 -4.66
CA SER A 105 2.82 12.42 -5.95
C SER A 105 3.45 11.55 -7.04
N ASP A 106 4.74 11.27 -6.91
CA ASP A 106 5.58 10.69 -7.94
C ASP A 106 5.34 9.19 -8.12
N VAL A 107 5.09 8.42 -7.06
CA VAL A 107 4.79 6.98 -7.17
C VAL A 107 3.43 6.79 -7.84
N ILE A 108 2.42 7.53 -7.39
CA ILE A 108 1.06 7.49 -7.96
C ILE A 108 1.06 7.96 -9.42
N ALA A 109 1.77 9.07 -9.71
CA ALA A 109 1.90 9.59 -11.07
C ALA A 109 2.63 8.59 -11.98
N SER A 110 3.72 7.97 -11.50
CA SER A 110 4.47 6.96 -12.25
C SER A 110 3.60 5.73 -12.54
N CYS A 111 2.85 5.23 -11.55
CA CYS A 111 1.92 4.10 -11.75
C CYS A 111 0.90 4.41 -12.84
N ARG A 112 0.25 5.58 -12.77
CA ARG A 112 -0.72 6.02 -13.78
C ARG A 112 -0.09 6.16 -15.16
N SER A 113 1.13 6.67 -15.25
CA SER A 113 1.85 6.80 -16.52
C SER A 113 2.18 5.45 -17.17
N SER A 114 2.38 4.42 -16.35
CA SER A 114 2.59 3.04 -16.79
C SER A 114 1.30 2.24 -16.96
N GLY A 115 0.12 2.87 -16.78
CA GLY A 115 -1.18 2.19 -16.90
C GLY A 115 -1.53 1.27 -15.73
N ILE A 116 -0.91 1.46 -14.57
CA ILE A 116 -1.17 0.72 -13.33
C ILE A 116 -2.13 1.54 -12.47
N ASP A 117 -3.20 0.92 -11.98
CA ASP A 117 -4.20 1.54 -11.10
C ASP A 117 -3.77 1.46 -9.63
N PRO A 118 -3.52 2.61 -8.95
CA PRO A 118 -3.21 2.64 -7.53
C PRO A 118 -4.48 2.60 -6.66
N GLU A 119 -4.66 1.51 -5.92
CA GLU A 119 -5.69 1.30 -4.87
C GLU A 119 -5.27 1.85 -3.50
#